data_AF-A0A8S3USB3-F1
#
_entry.id   AF-A0A8S3USB3-F1
#
_cell.length_a   1.000
_cell.length_b   1.000
_cell.length_c   1.000
_cell.angle_alpha   90.00
_cell.angle_beta   90.00
_cell.angle_gamma   90.00
#
_symmetry.space_group_name_H-M   'P 1'
#
loop_
_entity.id
_entity.type
_entity.pdbx_description
1 polymer ?
#
loop_
_entity_poly.entity_id
_entity_poly.type
_entity_poly.pdbx_seq_one_letter_code
_entity_poly.pdbx_strand_id
1 'polypeptide(L)'
;MTKNFEVEEFNPILSDVHCNLKFTLESQPYTNINNVKTVEKQVIKWNNNKQDKFVKFVKEKKSEGIRDIETILDKLIDRNDTVQQTDIDTAMNKICEIFNSSSISVFGTKCKNQKYAKHNEKPWYKRGCKSKRNLFHQARQRYGNLKSKENKKALKEASKSYKKELNRSYNDFQMNTAKDLRKLAKSDPKRLWQKLNSINTNKSNSIFKRLSPDGVIEDNSDIDLTKVPPENINRILNSPITEEEILNVVKKLKNNKASGYDGIVNEHILNIQLRKC
;
A
#
# COMPACT_ATOMS: atom_id res chain seq x y z
N MET A 1 13.76 -37.41 28.77
CA MET A 1 15.16 -36.94 28.71
C MET A 1 15.60 -36.97 27.25
N THR A 2 15.52 -35.84 26.53
CA THR A 2 15.85 -35.77 25.10
C THR A 2 17.31 -35.32 24.91
N LYS A 3 18.19 -36.28 24.61
CA LYS A 3 19.56 -36.04 24.11
C LYS A 3 19.54 -36.08 22.58
N ASN A 4 19.12 -35.00 21.92
CA ASN A 4 19.09 -34.90 20.44
C ASN A 4 20.03 -33.82 19.92
N PHE A 5 21.22 -33.69 20.52
CA PHE A 5 22.27 -32.89 19.92
C PHE A 5 23.60 -33.62 20.00
N GLU A 6 24.40 -33.45 18.95
CA GLU A 6 25.75 -33.97 18.83
C GLU A 6 26.70 -32.76 18.77
N VAL A 7 27.75 -32.80 19.57
CA VAL A 7 28.83 -31.80 19.49
C VAL A 7 29.84 -32.35 18.48
N GLU A 8 29.99 -31.68 17.34
CA GLU A 8 30.97 -32.10 16.33
C GLU A 8 32.40 -31.72 16.77
N GLU A 9 33.40 -32.42 16.24
CA GLU A 9 34.80 -32.07 16.47
C GLU A 9 35.12 -30.64 16.01
N PHE A 10 36.07 -30.01 16.68
CA PHE A 10 36.47 -28.64 16.40
C PHE A 10 36.95 -28.48 14.95
N ASN A 11 36.37 -27.52 14.22
CA ASN A 11 36.73 -27.21 12.85
C ASN A 11 37.27 -25.77 12.75
N PRO A 12 38.60 -25.59 12.57
CA PRO A 12 39.25 -24.27 12.51
C PRO A 12 38.75 -23.36 11.38
N ILE A 13 38.09 -23.92 10.36
CA ILE A 13 37.53 -23.17 9.24
C ILE A 13 36.22 -22.48 9.65
N LEU A 14 35.46 -23.09 10.57
CA LEU A 14 34.11 -22.65 10.94
C LEU A 14 34.07 -21.84 12.22
N SER A 15 35.01 -22.09 13.15
CA SER A 15 35.17 -21.30 14.36
C SER A 15 36.61 -21.39 14.86
N ASP A 16 37.07 -20.30 15.47
CA ASP A 16 38.35 -20.17 16.14
C ASP A 16 38.31 -20.64 17.60
N VAL A 17 37.13 -20.73 18.23
CA VAL A 17 37.01 -21.00 19.67
C VAL A 17 35.92 -22.02 20.04
N HIS A 18 34.97 -22.34 19.15
CA HIS A 18 33.79 -23.14 19.50
C HIS A 18 33.62 -24.40 18.63
N CYS A 19 33.18 -25.50 19.25
CA CYS A 19 32.71 -26.68 18.53
C CYS A 19 31.29 -26.46 18.00
N ASN A 20 30.98 -27.07 16.85
CA ASN A 20 29.65 -26.98 16.26
C ASN A 20 28.65 -27.87 16.99
N LEU A 21 27.39 -27.41 17.05
CA LEU A 21 26.26 -28.18 17.57
C LEU A 21 25.36 -28.62 16.42
N LYS A 22 25.17 -29.93 16.29
CA LYS A 22 24.28 -30.55 15.31
C LYS A 22 23.00 -31.01 15.99
N PHE A 23 21.87 -30.61 15.44
CA PHE A 23 20.54 -31.00 15.92
C PHE A 23 19.80 -31.72 14.80
N THR A 24 19.16 -32.84 15.13
CA THR A 24 18.26 -33.55 14.21
C THR A 24 16.82 -33.32 14.67
N LEU A 25 16.05 -32.64 13.83
CA LEU A 25 14.63 -32.41 14.05
C LEU A 25 13.84 -33.45 13.25
N GLU A 26 13.35 -34.48 13.93
CA GLU A 26 12.44 -35.44 13.32
C GLU A 26 11.01 -34.90 13.43
N SER A 27 10.43 -34.53 12.30
CA SER A 27 9.03 -34.15 12.23
C SER A 27 8.19 -35.42 12.22
N GLN A 28 7.58 -35.79 13.36
CA GLN A 28 6.59 -36.85 13.34
C GLN A 28 5.42 -36.45 12.44
N PRO A 29 4.98 -37.33 11.51
CA PRO A 29 3.78 -37.08 10.73
C PRO A 29 2.60 -36.97 11.68
N TYR A 30 1.98 -35.79 11.73
CA TYR A 30 0.74 -35.57 12.47
C TYR A 30 -0.30 -36.59 11.99
N THR A 31 -0.64 -37.57 12.82
CA THR A 31 -1.86 -38.35 12.66
C THR A 31 -3.03 -37.37 12.69
N ASN A 32 -3.84 -37.36 11.63
CA ASN A 32 -5.04 -36.54 11.47
C ASN A 32 -5.96 -36.66 12.69
N ILE A 33 -5.79 -35.79 13.67
CA ILE A 33 -6.83 -35.49 14.65
C ILE A 33 -7.83 -34.62 13.90
N ASN A 34 -9.08 -35.10 13.87
CA ASN A 34 -10.19 -34.55 13.12
C ASN A 34 -10.19 -33.02 13.08
N ASN A 35 -10.23 -32.54 11.84
CA ASN A 35 -10.08 -31.16 11.41
C ASN A 35 -11.33 -30.33 11.81
N VAL A 36 -11.51 -30.08 13.11
CA VAL A 36 -12.28 -28.92 13.54
C VAL A 36 -11.42 -27.72 13.17
N LYS A 37 -11.79 -27.01 12.10
CA LYS A 37 -11.20 -25.70 11.75
C LYS A 37 -11.56 -24.69 12.84
N THR A 38 -10.96 -24.80 14.02
CA THR A 38 -10.84 -23.69 14.94
C THR A 38 -9.97 -22.67 14.23
N VAL A 39 -10.61 -21.62 13.73
CA VAL A 39 -9.91 -20.46 13.18
C VAL A 39 -9.01 -19.94 14.29
N GLU A 40 -7.73 -20.29 14.26
CA GLU A 40 -6.74 -19.80 15.22
C GLU A 40 -6.72 -18.27 15.16
N LYS A 41 -7.40 -17.67 16.13
CA LYS A 41 -7.40 -16.22 16.33
C LYS A 41 -6.02 -15.88 16.86
N GLN A 42 -5.21 -15.18 16.06
CA GLN A 42 -3.94 -14.67 16.56
C GLN A 42 -4.20 -13.53 17.54
N VAL A 43 -3.72 -13.73 18.77
CA VAL A 43 -3.76 -12.71 19.82
C VAL A 43 -2.87 -11.54 19.41
N ILE A 44 -3.39 -10.32 19.61
CA ILE A 44 -2.66 -9.08 19.28
C ILE A 44 -1.47 -8.94 20.24
N LYS A 45 -0.29 -8.57 19.70
CA LYS A 45 0.93 -8.34 20.49
C LYS A 45 0.67 -7.34 21.63
N TRP A 46 1.31 -7.60 22.78
CA TRP A 46 1.27 -6.74 23.97
C TRP A 46 1.56 -5.27 23.64
N ASN A 47 0.82 -4.36 24.27
CA ASN A 47 0.95 -2.92 24.09
C ASN A 47 1.00 -2.22 25.46
N ASN A 48 2.16 -1.67 25.81
CA ASN A 48 2.41 -1.01 27.10
C ASN A 48 1.41 0.11 27.41
N ASN A 49 0.92 0.84 26.40
CA ASN A 49 -0.03 1.94 26.61
C ASN A 49 -1.42 1.45 27.06
N LYS A 50 -1.70 0.15 26.97
CA LYS A 50 -2.95 -0.47 27.40
C LYS A 50 -2.78 -1.35 28.65
N GLN A 51 -1.59 -1.36 29.26
CA GLN A 51 -1.29 -2.19 30.42
C GLN A 51 -2.27 -1.95 31.57
N ASP A 52 -2.53 -0.69 31.92
CA ASP A 52 -3.43 -0.37 33.05
C ASP A 52 -4.86 -0.83 32.78
N LYS A 53 -5.33 -0.71 31.53
CA LYS A 53 -6.63 -1.23 31.12
C LYS A 53 -6.70 -2.74 31.21
N PHE A 54 -5.62 -3.43 30.84
CA PHE A 54 -5.53 -4.88 30.98
C PHE A 54 -5.56 -5.32 32.44
N VAL A 55 -4.76 -4.69 33.30
CA VAL A 55 -4.75 -4.97 34.74
C VAL A 55 -6.13 -4.70 35.35
N LYS A 56 -6.79 -3.60 34.97
CA LYS A 56 -8.15 -3.29 35.43
C LYS A 56 -9.15 -4.37 35.00
N PHE A 57 -9.15 -4.75 33.73
CA PHE A 57 -10.08 -5.75 33.19
C PHE A 57 -9.85 -7.14 33.80
N VAL A 58 -8.58 -7.54 33.97
CA VAL A 58 -8.23 -8.77 34.67
C VAL A 58 -8.78 -8.71 36.09
N LYS A 59 -8.59 -7.62 36.84
CA LYS A 59 -9.14 -7.46 38.20
C LYS A 59 -10.67 -7.51 38.25
N GLU A 60 -11.36 -6.94 37.26
CA GLU A 60 -12.84 -6.97 37.18
C GLU A 60 -13.37 -8.36 36.86
N LYS A 61 -12.73 -9.09 35.92
CA LYS A 61 -13.07 -10.49 35.65
C LYS A 61 -12.58 -11.45 36.73
N LYS A 62 -11.58 -11.05 37.50
CA LYS A 62 -10.99 -11.81 38.60
C LYS A 62 -12.06 -12.16 39.62
N SER A 63 -12.97 -11.26 39.96
CA SER A 63 -13.98 -11.52 41.01
C SER A 63 -14.96 -12.64 40.67
N GLU A 64 -15.26 -12.86 39.39
CA GLU A 64 -16.15 -13.93 38.95
C GLU A 64 -15.38 -15.21 38.66
N GLY A 65 -14.31 -15.13 37.87
CA GLY A 65 -13.53 -16.31 37.48
C GLY A 65 -12.66 -16.91 38.59
N ILE A 66 -12.24 -16.12 39.59
CA ILE A 66 -11.50 -16.67 40.74
C ILE A 66 -12.43 -17.44 41.67
N ARG A 67 -13.68 -17.02 41.85
CA ARG A 67 -14.62 -17.80 42.68
C ARG A 67 -14.84 -19.19 42.13
N ASP A 68 -14.88 -19.33 40.80
CA ASP A 68 -14.96 -20.64 40.15
C ASP A 68 -13.71 -21.49 40.41
N ILE A 69 -12.51 -20.88 40.35
CA ILE A 69 -11.24 -21.55 40.63
C ILE A 69 -11.13 -21.94 42.11
N GLU A 70 -11.49 -21.04 43.03
CA GLU A 70 -11.55 -21.29 44.47
C GLU A 70 -12.54 -22.42 44.77
N THR A 71 -13.72 -22.42 44.15
CA THR A 71 -14.69 -23.50 44.30
C THR A 71 -14.15 -24.85 43.79
N ILE A 72 -13.37 -24.85 42.71
CA ILE A 72 -12.70 -26.06 42.22
C ILE A 72 -11.65 -26.52 43.23
N LEU A 73 -10.84 -25.61 43.76
CA LEU A 73 -9.81 -25.92 44.75
C LEU A 73 -10.42 -26.43 46.07
N ASP A 74 -11.47 -25.80 46.58
CA ASP A 74 -12.16 -26.20 47.79
C ASP A 74 -12.77 -27.61 47.64
N LYS A 75 -13.39 -27.90 46.49
CA LYS A 75 -13.89 -29.25 46.18
C LYS A 75 -12.79 -30.30 46.12
N LEU A 76 -11.57 -29.92 45.75
CA LEU A 76 -10.42 -30.82 45.74
C LEU A 76 -9.87 -31.04 47.15
N ILE A 77 -9.88 -30.01 47.99
CA ILE A 77 -9.49 -30.10 49.41
C ILE A 77 -10.47 -31.01 50.17
N ASP A 78 -11.77 -30.83 49.94
CA ASP A 78 -12.83 -31.60 50.62
C ASP A 78 -12.86 -33.08 50.21
N ARG A 79 -12.31 -33.42 49.03
CA ARG A 79 -12.42 -34.77 48.48
C ARG A 79 -11.55 -35.80 49.19
N ASN A 80 -10.53 -35.41 49.95
CA ASN A 80 -9.57 -36.28 50.66
C ASN A 80 -8.94 -37.44 49.85
N ASP A 81 -9.18 -37.47 48.54
CA ASP A 81 -8.74 -38.46 47.56
C ASP A 81 -7.51 -37.94 46.79
N THR A 82 -6.84 -38.84 46.09
CA THR A 82 -5.69 -38.51 45.23
C THR A 82 -6.10 -37.56 44.10
N VAL A 83 -5.58 -36.33 44.12
CA VAL A 83 -5.79 -35.30 43.07
C VAL A 83 -5.36 -35.84 41.71
N GLN A 84 -6.24 -35.78 40.71
CA GLN A 84 -5.94 -36.24 39.36
C GLN A 84 -5.42 -35.09 38.48
N GLN A 85 -4.64 -35.42 37.45
CA GLN A 85 -4.13 -34.43 36.49
C GLN A 85 -5.25 -33.63 35.83
N THR A 86 -6.41 -34.26 35.58
CA THR A 86 -7.60 -33.62 35.00
C THR A 86 -8.13 -32.46 35.82
N ASP A 87 -7.98 -32.53 37.14
CA ASP A 87 -8.43 -31.47 38.05
C ASP A 87 -7.54 -30.23 37.93
N ILE A 88 -6.22 -30.46 37.88
CA ILE A 88 -5.21 -29.42 37.65
C ILE A 88 -5.41 -28.78 36.28
N ASP A 89 -5.61 -29.60 35.24
CA ASP A 89 -5.84 -29.12 33.87
C ASP A 89 -7.11 -28.27 33.80
N THR A 90 -8.16 -28.63 34.54
CA THR A 90 -9.42 -27.86 34.59
C THR A 90 -9.20 -26.48 35.22
N ALA A 91 -8.52 -26.42 36.37
CA ALA A 91 -8.18 -25.15 37.01
C ALA A 91 -7.28 -24.28 36.11
N MET A 92 -6.28 -24.89 35.47
CA MET A 92 -5.37 -24.18 34.59
C MET A 92 -6.07 -23.65 33.33
N ASN A 93 -6.97 -24.43 32.74
CA ASN A 93 -7.77 -23.99 31.59
C ASN A 93 -8.64 -22.77 31.94
N LYS A 94 -9.20 -22.72 33.15
CA LYS A 94 -9.96 -21.55 33.62
C LYS A 94 -9.09 -20.32 33.81
N ILE A 95 -7.89 -20.47 34.38
CA ILE A 95 -6.91 -19.38 34.45
C ILE A 95 -6.58 -18.88 33.02
N CYS A 96 -6.27 -19.78 32.10
CA CYS A 96 -5.99 -19.45 30.70
C CYS A 96 -7.17 -18.74 30.03
N GLU A 97 -8.41 -19.15 30.29
CA GLU A 97 -9.62 -18.53 29.76
C GLU A 97 -9.79 -17.08 30.26
N ILE A 98 -9.52 -16.82 31.55
CA ILE A 98 -9.56 -15.47 32.13
C ILE A 98 -8.53 -14.57 31.43
N PHE A 99 -7.28 -15.02 31.31
CA PHE A 99 -6.23 -14.25 30.65
C PHE A 99 -6.51 -14.04 29.16
N ASN A 100 -6.95 -15.07 28.44
CA ASN A 100 -7.27 -14.97 27.02
C ASN A 100 -8.46 -14.06 26.76
N SER A 101 -9.55 -14.20 27.53
CA SER A 101 -10.72 -13.33 27.36
C SER A 101 -10.40 -11.87 27.70
N SER A 102 -9.62 -11.63 28.74
CA SER A 102 -9.13 -10.29 29.10
C SER A 102 -8.26 -9.68 28.00
N SER A 103 -7.35 -10.50 27.46
CA SER A 103 -6.47 -10.10 26.36
C SER A 103 -7.26 -9.74 25.10
N ILE A 104 -8.23 -10.58 24.74
CA ILE A 104 -9.11 -10.35 23.58
C ILE A 104 -9.94 -9.07 23.76
N SER A 105 -10.51 -8.82 24.94
CA SER A 105 -11.30 -7.61 25.18
C SER A 105 -10.46 -6.32 25.13
N VAL A 106 -9.23 -6.35 25.64
CA VAL A 106 -8.40 -5.14 25.76
C VAL A 106 -7.58 -4.86 24.49
N PHE A 107 -6.96 -5.90 23.95
CA PHE A 107 -6.08 -5.79 22.80
C PHE A 107 -6.84 -6.01 21.48
N GLY A 108 -7.93 -6.77 21.50
CA GLY A 108 -8.69 -7.21 20.33
C GLY A 108 -8.16 -8.53 19.77
N THR A 109 -8.88 -9.08 18.80
CA THR A 109 -8.40 -10.20 17.97
C THR A 109 -8.02 -9.70 16.59
N LYS A 110 -6.88 -10.15 16.05
CA LYS A 110 -6.63 -10.05 14.61
C LYS A 110 -7.35 -11.20 13.94
N CYS A 111 -8.44 -10.89 13.25
CA CYS A 111 -8.89 -11.76 12.18
C CYS A 111 -7.73 -11.87 11.18
N LYS A 112 -7.34 -13.09 10.79
CA LYS A 112 -6.49 -13.32 9.62
C LYS A 112 -7.30 -12.86 8.40
N ASN A 113 -7.36 -11.54 8.19
CA ASN A 113 -8.18 -10.98 7.13
C ASN A 113 -7.51 -11.23 5.80
N GLN A 114 -8.30 -11.89 4.95
CA GLN A 114 -8.40 -11.79 3.50
C GLN A 114 -7.06 -11.66 2.79
N LYS A 115 -6.72 -12.70 2.03
CA LYS A 115 -5.68 -12.68 0.99
C LYS A 115 -5.72 -11.31 0.32
N TYR A 116 -4.76 -10.44 0.69
CA TYR A 116 -4.70 -9.11 0.11
C TYR A 116 -4.63 -9.35 -1.39
N ALA A 117 -5.62 -8.87 -2.13
CA ALA A 117 -5.61 -8.96 -3.58
C ALA A 117 -4.22 -8.49 -4.01
N LYS A 118 -3.51 -9.34 -4.76
CA LYS A 118 -2.16 -9.02 -5.27
C LYS A 118 -2.33 -7.73 -6.05
N HIS A 119 -2.07 -6.61 -5.39
CA HIS A 119 -2.21 -5.31 -5.99
C HIS A 119 -1.15 -5.32 -7.07
N ASN A 120 -1.57 -5.34 -8.34
CA ASN A 120 -0.66 -5.40 -9.48
C ASN A 120 0.46 -4.39 -9.23
N GLU A 121 1.64 -4.91 -8.87
CA GLU A 121 2.74 -4.06 -8.43
C GLU A 121 3.09 -3.21 -9.63
N LYS A 122 3.03 -1.89 -9.46
CA LYS A 122 3.31 -0.97 -10.56
C LYS A 122 4.69 -1.32 -11.10
N PRO A 123 4.88 -1.46 -12.42
CA PRO A 123 6.13 -1.99 -12.99
C PRO A 123 7.35 -1.11 -12.68
N TRP A 124 7.13 0.16 -12.35
CA TRP A 124 8.17 1.10 -11.93
C TRP A 124 8.50 1.03 -10.42
N TYR A 125 7.72 0.31 -9.61
CA TYR A 125 7.91 0.23 -8.16
C TYR A 125 8.94 -0.85 -7.80
N LYS A 126 10.21 -0.47 -7.82
CA LYS A 126 11.35 -1.39 -7.58
C LYS A 126 11.61 -1.64 -6.09
N ARG A 127 12.50 -2.59 -5.80
CA ARG A 127 13.00 -2.91 -4.44
C ARG A 127 13.47 -1.65 -3.68
N GLY A 128 14.12 -0.70 -4.36
CA GLY A 128 14.54 0.58 -3.79
C GLY A 128 13.38 1.40 -3.22
N CYS A 129 12.27 1.52 -3.94
CA CYS A 129 11.06 2.20 -3.46
C CYS A 129 10.50 1.53 -2.20
N LYS A 130 10.46 0.19 -2.17
CA LYS A 130 9.98 -0.57 -1.01
C LYS A 130 10.86 -0.32 0.22
N SER A 131 12.19 -0.35 0.05
CA SER A 131 13.14 -0.07 1.12
C SER A 131 12.97 1.33 1.70
N LYS A 132 12.87 2.36 0.85
CA LYS A 132 12.67 3.75 1.29
C LYS A 132 11.30 3.98 1.93
N ARG A 133 10.24 3.30 1.45
CA ARG A 133 8.92 3.31 2.08
C ARG A 133 8.97 2.73 3.50
N ASN A 134 9.66 1.60 3.68
CA ASN A 134 9.82 0.99 5.00
C ASN A 134 10.56 1.93 5.97
N LEU A 135 11.64 2.56 5.50
CA LEU A 135 12.39 3.54 6.30
C LEU A 135 11.50 4.73 6.71
N PHE A 136 10.69 5.26 5.79
CA PHE A 136 9.72 6.32 6.10
C PHE A 136 8.71 5.89 7.16
N HIS A 137 8.15 4.68 7.05
CA HIS A 137 7.20 4.16 8.04
C HIS A 137 7.84 3.94 9.41
N GLN A 138 9.07 3.44 9.46
CA GLN A 138 9.83 3.32 10.71
C GLN A 138 10.05 4.70 11.36
N ALA A 139 10.49 5.70 10.57
CA ALA A 139 10.66 7.06 11.07
C ALA A 139 9.32 7.67 11.56
N ARG A 140 8.22 7.39 10.86
CA ARG A 140 6.87 7.83 11.26
C ARG A 140 6.43 7.20 12.57
N GLN A 141 6.67 5.90 12.76
CA GLN A 141 6.41 5.21 14.03
C GLN A 141 7.26 5.78 15.17
N ARG A 142 8.56 5.98 14.96
CA ARG A 142 9.46 6.58 15.96
C ARG A 142 8.98 7.97 16.40
N TYR A 143 8.62 8.83 15.45
CA TYR A 143 8.07 10.15 15.77
C TYR A 143 6.70 10.10 16.47
N GLY A 144 5.86 9.14 16.10
CA GLY A 144 4.58 8.91 16.78
C GLY A 144 4.74 8.48 18.24
N ASN A 145 5.77 7.67 18.52
CA ASN A 145 6.10 7.21 19.87
C ASN A 145 6.79 8.31 20.70
N LEU A 146 7.72 9.06 20.10
CA LEU A 146 8.48 10.12 20.77
C LEU A 146 8.58 11.37 19.88
N LYS A 147 7.85 12.42 20.24
CA LYS A 147 7.76 13.68 19.48
C LYS A 147 8.96 14.61 19.71
N SER A 148 10.18 14.13 19.45
CA SER A 148 11.41 14.95 19.55
C SER A 148 11.73 15.73 18.27
N LYS A 149 12.57 16.77 18.37
CA LYS A 149 13.02 17.56 17.20
C LYS A 149 13.84 16.70 16.24
N GLU A 150 14.65 15.80 16.77
CA GLU A 150 15.52 14.85 16.06
C GLU A 150 14.65 13.86 15.27
N ASN A 151 13.63 13.26 15.90
CA ASN A 151 12.71 12.35 15.24
C ASN A 151 11.90 13.05 14.15
N LYS A 152 11.51 14.32 14.38
CA LYS A 152 10.84 15.15 13.35
C LYS A 152 11.76 15.40 12.14
N LYS A 153 13.04 15.68 12.38
CA LYS A 153 14.06 15.86 11.32
C LYS A 153 14.25 14.56 10.52
N ALA A 154 14.44 13.44 11.21
CA ALA A 154 14.58 12.11 10.58
C ALA A 154 13.35 11.73 9.73
N LEU A 155 12.14 12.02 10.22
CA LEU A 155 10.90 11.80 9.45
C LEU A 155 10.86 12.63 8.16
N LYS A 156 11.24 13.91 8.23
CA LYS A 156 11.30 14.79 7.04
C LYS A 156 12.34 14.28 6.03
N GLU A 157 13.52 13.87 6.49
CA GLU A 157 14.58 13.34 5.64
C GLU A 157 14.17 12.02 4.96
N ALA A 158 13.60 11.09 5.72
CA ALA A 158 13.09 9.83 5.18
C ALA A 158 11.96 10.06 4.16
N SER A 159 11.07 11.02 4.41
CA SER A 159 10.01 11.42 3.49
C SER A 159 10.57 11.98 2.17
N LYS A 160 11.53 12.92 2.24
CA LYS A 160 12.22 13.47 1.06
C LYS A 160 12.93 12.37 0.27
N SER A 161 13.67 11.49 0.96
CA SER A 161 14.40 10.39 0.33
C SER A 161 13.45 9.42 -0.39
N TYR A 162 12.31 9.08 0.22
CA TYR A 162 11.31 8.23 -0.40
C TYR A 162 10.68 8.88 -1.65
N LYS A 163 10.28 10.16 -1.58
CA LYS A 163 9.73 10.87 -2.74
C LYS A 163 10.74 10.98 -3.88
N LYS A 164 12.02 11.24 -3.57
CA LYS A 164 13.11 11.27 -4.55
C LYS A 164 13.26 9.93 -5.26
N GLU A 165 13.24 8.83 -4.51
CA GLU A 165 13.38 7.47 -5.07
C GLU A 165 12.17 7.06 -5.93
N LEU A 166 10.96 7.45 -5.53
CA LEU A 166 9.75 7.24 -6.33
C LEU A 166 9.85 7.95 -7.69
N ASN A 167 10.18 9.24 -7.66
CA ASN A 167 10.32 10.04 -8.87
C ASN A 167 11.42 9.51 -9.78
N ARG A 168 12.58 9.15 -9.21
CA ARG A 168 13.68 8.52 -9.96
C ARG A 168 13.21 7.24 -10.65
N SER A 169 12.62 6.31 -9.90
CA SER A 169 12.20 5.01 -10.45
C SER A 169 11.11 5.15 -11.52
N TYR A 170 10.21 6.13 -11.35
CA TYR A 170 9.21 6.46 -12.35
C TYR A 170 9.81 7.05 -13.62
N ASN A 171 10.72 8.02 -13.49
CA ASN A 171 11.40 8.64 -14.62
C ASN A 171 12.27 7.63 -15.38
N ASP A 172 13.00 6.77 -14.67
CA ASP A 172 13.79 5.69 -15.26
C ASP A 172 12.88 4.74 -16.07
N PHE A 173 11.72 4.38 -15.51
CA PHE A 173 10.74 3.56 -16.21
C PHE A 173 10.19 4.25 -17.45
N GLN A 174 9.82 5.52 -17.38
CA GLN A 174 9.35 6.28 -18.55
C GLN A 174 10.42 6.37 -19.63
N MET A 175 11.67 6.68 -19.25
CA MET A 175 12.80 6.77 -20.18
C MET A 175 13.05 5.42 -20.86
N ASN A 176 13.08 4.33 -20.10
CA ASN A 176 13.29 2.98 -20.65
C ASN A 176 12.13 2.57 -21.55
N THR A 177 10.89 2.82 -21.11
CA THR A 177 9.70 2.55 -21.93
C THR A 177 9.75 3.32 -23.25
N ALA A 178 10.15 4.60 -23.23
CA ALA A 178 10.29 5.41 -24.44
C ALA A 178 11.41 4.87 -25.36
N LYS A 179 12.55 4.45 -24.80
CA LYS A 179 13.64 3.81 -25.56
C LYS A 179 13.17 2.50 -26.19
N ASP A 180 12.47 1.66 -25.44
CA ASP A 180 11.93 0.39 -25.92
C ASP A 180 10.92 0.61 -27.04
N LEU A 181 10.02 1.60 -26.91
CA LEU A 181 9.06 1.95 -27.94
C LEU A 181 9.74 2.45 -29.22
N ARG A 182 10.77 3.30 -29.11
CA ARG A 182 11.56 3.75 -30.27
C ARG A 182 12.29 2.60 -30.96
N LYS A 183 12.83 1.65 -30.18
CA LYS A 183 13.47 0.45 -30.73
C LYS A 183 12.45 -0.42 -31.46
N LEU A 184 11.30 -0.66 -30.83
CA LEU A 184 10.22 -1.44 -31.41
C LEU A 184 9.67 -0.81 -32.69
N ALA A 185 9.53 0.52 -32.72
CA ALA A 185 9.10 1.27 -33.90
C ALA A 185 10.02 1.04 -35.11
N LYS A 186 11.32 0.87 -34.88
CA LYS A 186 12.29 0.61 -35.94
C LYS A 186 12.34 -0.87 -36.35
N SER A 187 12.18 -1.80 -35.40
CA SER A 187 12.36 -3.23 -35.65
C SER A 187 11.08 -3.96 -36.05
N ASP A 188 9.94 -3.64 -35.43
CA ASP A 188 8.66 -4.33 -35.61
C ASP A 188 7.47 -3.37 -35.33
N PRO A 189 7.01 -2.66 -36.37
CA PRO A 189 5.88 -1.75 -36.26
C PRO A 189 4.57 -2.46 -35.84
N LYS A 190 4.36 -3.72 -36.22
CA LYS A 190 3.12 -4.46 -35.90
C LYS A 190 3.01 -4.71 -34.41
N ARG A 191 4.09 -5.15 -33.76
CA ARG A 191 4.13 -5.30 -32.29
C ARG A 191 3.99 -3.98 -31.55
N LEU A 192 4.48 -2.88 -32.13
CA LEU A 192 4.28 -1.54 -31.55
C LEU A 192 2.80 -1.19 -31.46
N TRP A 193 2.08 -1.34 -32.57
CA TRP A 193 0.65 -1.08 -32.63
C TRP A 193 -0.14 -1.96 -31.67
N GLN A 194 0.18 -3.25 -31.58
CA GLN A 194 -0.43 -4.15 -30.59
C GLN A 194 -0.21 -3.65 -29.15
N LYS A 195 1.02 -3.23 -28.81
CA LYS A 195 1.36 -2.72 -27.49
C LYS A 195 0.63 -1.40 -27.19
N LEU A 196 0.53 -0.48 -28.15
CA LEU A 196 -0.22 0.77 -28.00
C LEU A 196 -1.72 0.52 -27.82
N ASN A 197 -2.29 -0.40 -28.61
CA ASN A 197 -3.70 -0.77 -28.51
C ASN A 197 -4.03 -1.39 -27.15
N SER A 198 -3.15 -2.25 -26.62
CA SER A 198 -3.32 -2.84 -25.28
C SER A 198 -3.34 -1.82 -24.12
N ILE A 199 -2.76 -0.64 -24.34
CA ILE A 199 -2.76 0.45 -23.35
C ILE A 199 -4.06 1.25 -23.46
N ASN A 200 -4.59 1.43 -24.67
CA ASN A 200 -5.81 2.20 -24.94
C ASN A 200 -7.10 1.48 -24.50
N THR A 201 -7.13 0.13 -24.50
CA THR A 201 -8.34 -0.62 -24.11
C THR A 201 -8.77 -0.41 -22.65
N ASN A 202 -7.87 0.05 -21.77
CA ASN A 202 -8.14 0.21 -20.33
C ASN A 202 -8.42 1.66 -19.90
N LYS A 203 -8.31 2.64 -20.81
CA LYS A 203 -8.69 4.03 -20.55
C LYS A 203 -9.63 4.47 -21.66
N SER A 204 -10.92 4.54 -21.31
CA SER A 204 -11.96 5.20 -22.10
C SER A 204 -11.36 6.39 -22.88
N ASN A 205 -11.53 6.36 -24.19
CA ASN A 205 -11.06 7.29 -25.23
C ASN A 205 -11.53 8.75 -25.06
N SER A 206 -11.61 9.28 -23.83
CA SER A 206 -12.16 10.60 -23.55
C SER A 206 -11.26 11.74 -24.04
N ILE A 207 -9.94 11.51 -24.14
CA ILE A 207 -9.00 12.53 -24.60
C ILE A 207 -9.03 12.64 -26.14
N PHE A 208 -9.16 11.52 -26.86
CA PHE A 208 -9.30 11.54 -28.32
C PHE A 208 -10.70 11.93 -28.79
N LYS A 209 -11.76 11.58 -28.04
CA LYS A 209 -13.13 12.07 -28.32
C LYS A 209 -13.27 13.59 -28.29
N ARG A 210 -12.35 14.30 -27.62
CA ARG A 210 -12.37 15.76 -27.50
C ARG A 210 -11.67 16.48 -28.67
N LEU A 211 -11.02 15.74 -29.57
CA LEU A 211 -10.34 16.26 -30.76
C LEU A 211 -11.15 16.06 -32.05
N SER A 212 -12.27 15.35 -32.00
CA SER A 212 -13.26 15.32 -33.08
C SER A 212 -14.28 16.43 -32.82
N PRO A 213 -14.39 17.46 -33.68
CA PRO A 213 -15.36 18.54 -33.50
C PRO A 213 -16.81 18.05 -33.55
N ASP A 214 -17.08 16.97 -34.30
CA ASP A 214 -18.43 16.43 -34.46
C ASP A 214 -18.44 14.92 -34.16
N GLY A 215 -19.18 14.55 -33.11
CA GLY A 215 -19.24 13.21 -32.55
C GLY A 215 -20.02 12.20 -33.39
N VAL A 216 -19.56 11.91 -34.60
CA VAL A 216 -20.04 10.76 -35.38
C VAL A 216 -18.87 9.80 -35.60
N ILE A 217 -18.85 8.72 -34.83
CA ILE A 217 -18.04 7.54 -35.15
C ILE A 217 -19.02 6.57 -35.80
N GLU A 218 -19.15 6.65 -37.12
CA GLU A 218 -19.65 5.51 -37.88
C GLU A 218 -18.47 4.53 -38.03
N ASP A 219 -18.65 3.34 -37.48
CA ASP A 219 -17.85 2.17 -37.84
C ASP A 219 -18.03 1.95 -39.34
N ASN A 220 -17.05 2.33 -40.14
CA ASN A 220 -16.94 1.87 -41.51
C ASN A 220 -15.49 1.51 -41.83
N SER A 221 -15.35 0.22 -42.14
CA SER A 221 -14.22 -0.38 -42.83
C SER A 221 -13.85 0.39 -44.10
N ASP A 222 -12.55 0.41 -44.40
CA ASP A 222 -11.90 0.94 -45.60
C ASP A 222 -11.78 2.47 -45.69
N ILE A 223 -10.74 2.99 -45.02
CA ILE A 223 -10.25 4.36 -45.24
C ILE A 223 -9.50 4.39 -46.57
N ASP A 224 -10.17 4.91 -47.60
CA ASP A 224 -9.56 5.30 -48.88
C ASP A 224 -8.70 6.56 -48.69
N LEU A 225 -7.38 6.37 -48.74
CA LEU A 225 -6.36 7.42 -48.54
C LEU A 225 -6.25 8.42 -49.71
N THR A 226 -7.06 8.29 -50.76
CA THR A 226 -7.04 9.20 -51.91
C THR A 226 -7.90 10.46 -51.74
N LYS A 227 -8.74 10.52 -50.71
CA LYS A 227 -9.50 11.73 -50.37
C LYS A 227 -8.67 12.65 -49.47
N VAL A 228 -7.80 13.45 -50.09
CA VAL A 228 -7.18 14.61 -49.45
C VAL A 228 -8.31 15.51 -48.89
N PRO A 229 -8.27 15.93 -47.61
CA PRO A 229 -9.29 16.81 -47.06
C PRO A 229 -9.40 18.10 -47.89
N PRO A 230 -10.61 18.66 -48.03
CA PRO A 230 -10.85 19.76 -48.96
C PRO A 230 -9.98 20.96 -48.59
N GLU A 231 -9.60 21.73 -49.60
CA GLU A 231 -8.90 23.02 -49.56
C GLU A 231 -9.42 24.01 -48.49
N ASN A 232 -10.58 23.73 -47.90
CA ASN A 232 -11.22 24.46 -46.81
C ASN A 232 -10.39 24.61 -45.52
N ILE A 233 -9.59 23.61 -45.10
CA ILE A 233 -8.81 23.76 -43.84
C ILE A 233 -7.72 24.85 -44.03
N ASN A 234 -7.11 24.89 -45.21
CA ASN A 234 -6.17 25.94 -45.56
C ASN A 234 -6.87 27.31 -45.71
N ARG A 235 -8.12 27.36 -46.17
CA ARG A 235 -8.85 28.64 -46.26
C ARG A 235 -9.13 29.25 -44.88
N ILE A 236 -9.49 28.45 -43.88
CA ILE A 236 -9.77 28.94 -42.51
C ILE A 236 -8.47 29.37 -41.81
N LEU A 237 -7.37 28.64 -42.00
CA LEU A 237 -6.08 29.03 -41.42
C LEU A 237 -5.46 30.26 -42.08
N ASN A 238 -5.76 30.50 -43.36
CA ASN A 238 -5.23 31.63 -44.12
C ASN A 238 -6.24 32.79 -44.29
N SER A 239 -7.45 32.70 -43.73
CA SER A 239 -8.39 33.81 -43.76
C SER A 239 -7.89 34.94 -42.86
N PRO A 240 -8.12 36.21 -43.23
CA PRO A 240 -7.74 37.34 -42.40
C PRO A 240 -8.50 37.28 -41.06
N ILE A 241 -7.78 37.53 -39.96
CA ILE A 241 -8.39 37.60 -38.61
C ILE A 241 -9.35 38.79 -38.59
N THR A 242 -10.60 38.50 -38.26
CA THR A 242 -11.66 39.52 -38.23
C THR A 242 -11.72 40.22 -36.87
N GLU A 243 -12.24 41.45 -36.85
CA GLU A 243 -12.42 42.20 -35.60
C GLU A 243 -13.35 41.45 -34.62
N GLU A 244 -14.40 40.82 -35.14
CA GLU A 244 -15.37 40.05 -34.34
C GLU A 244 -14.71 38.87 -33.60
N GLU A 245 -13.78 38.16 -34.24
CA GLU A 245 -13.02 37.08 -33.61
C GLU A 245 -12.17 37.59 -32.45
N ILE A 246 -11.48 38.72 -32.65
CA ILE A 246 -10.68 39.35 -31.60
C ILE A 246 -11.57 39.76 -30.42
N LEU A 247 -12.72 40.36 -30.69
CA LEU A 247 -13.69 40.75 -29.66
C LEU A 247 -14.22 39.55 -28.88
N ASN A 248 -14.51 38.46 -29.57
CA ASN A 248 -14.99 37.23 -28.95
C ASN A 248 -13.94 36.57 -28.04
N VAL A 249 -12.65 36.69 -28.39
CA VAL A 249 -11.55 36.20 -27.54
C VAL A 249 -11.33 37.11 -26.34
N VAL A 250 -11.32 38.43 -26.54
CA VAL A 250 -11.16 39.42 -25.46
C VAL A 250 -12.26 39.27 -24.41
N LYS A 251 -13.52 39.10 -24.81
CA LYS A 251 -14.66 38.87 -23.89
C LYS A 251 -14.52 37.60 -23.03
N LYS A 252 -13.72 36.61 -23.47
CA LYS A 252 -13.51 35.35 -22.74
C LYS A 252 -12.35 35.44 -21.72
N LEU A 253 -11.60 36.55 -21.70
CA LEU A 253 -10.53 36.75 -20.73
C LEU A 253 -11.11 36.84 -19.31
N LYS A 254 -10.46 36.14 -18.37
CA LYS A 254 -10.86 36.12 -16.96
C LYS A 254 -10.10 37.19 -16.18
N ASN A 255 -10.80 37.91 -15.31
CA ASN A 255 -10.21 38.89 -14.40
C ASN A 255 -9.35 38.20 -13.32
N ASN A 256 -8.46 38.96 -12.69
CA ASN A 256 -7.55 38.59 -11.62
C ASN A 256 -6.59 37.45 -11.99
N LYS A 257 -6.15 37.42 -13.25
CA LYS A 257 -5.05 36.56 -13.68
C LYS A 257 -3.73 37.32 -13.55
N ALA A 258 -2.68 36.62 -13.12
CA ALA A 258 -1.34 37.18 -13.07
C ALA A 258 -0.90 37.60 -14.48
N SER A 259 -0.22 38.74 -14.58
CA SER A 259 0.35 39.23 -15.83
C SER A 259 1.41 38.28 -16.37
N GLY A 260 1.59 38.31 -17.69
CA GLY A 260 2.70 37.65 -18.35
C GLY A 260 4.02 38.37 -18.11
N TYR A 261 5.06 37.96 -18.84
CA TYR A 261 6.37 38.62 -18.81
C TYR A 261 6.32 40.09 -19.27
N ASP A 262 5.29 40.45 -20.05
CA ASP A 262 5.00 41.81 -20.53
C ASP A 262 4.40 42.73 -19.45
N GLY A 263 3.98 42.20 -18.30
CA GLY A 263 3.39 42.98 -17.22
C GLY A 263 1.96 43.47 -17.49
N ILE A 264 1.33 43.07 -18.60
CA ILE A 264 -0.03 43.50 -18.95
C ILE A 264 -1.05 42.58 -18.26
N VAL A 265 -1.99 43.18 -17.54
CA VAL A 265 -3.10 42.46 -16.88
C VAL A 265 -4.36 42.49 -17.77
N ASN A 266 -5.18 41.46 -17.70
CA ASN A 266 -6.35 41.28 -18.57
C ASN A 266 -7.36 42.45 -18.47
N GLU A 267 -7.44 43.08 -17.30
CA GLU A 267 -8.29 44.24 -17.02
C GLU A 267 -7.94 45.44 -17.89
N HIS A 268 -6.65 45.64 -18.21
CA HIS A 268 -6.22 46.73 -19.08
C HIS A 268 -6.71 46.51 -20.51
N ILE A 269 -6.66 45.25 -20.99
CA ILE A 269 -7.13 44.87 -22.33
C ILE A 269 -8.66 45.03 -22.42
N LEU A 270 -9.39 44.59 -21.40
CA LEU A 270 -10.85 44.73 -21.33
C LEU A 270 -11.31 46.18 -21.26
N ASN A 271 -10.59 47.04 -20.52
CA ASN A 271 -10.96 48.46 -20.35
C ASN A 271 -10.72 49.32 -21.59
N ILE A 272 -9.73 48.98 -22.43
CA ILE A 272 -9.51 49.68 -23.70
C ILE A 272 -10.72 49.51 -24.63
N GLN A 273 -11.40 48.37 -24.58
CA GLN A 273 -12.56 48.09 -25.42
C GLN A 273 -13.82 48.81 -24.95
N LEU A 274 -14.02 48.95 -23.63
CA LEU A 274 -15.18 49.63 -23.04
C LEU A 274 -15.20 51.16 -23.25
N ARG A 275 -14.10 51.76 -23.72
CA ARG A 275 -13.99 53.20 -24.01
C ARG A 275 -14.22 53.58 -25.47
N LYS A 276 -14.40 52.60 -26.36
CA LYS A 276 -14.65 52.82 -27.81
C LYS A 276 -16.09 52.52 -28.23
N CYS A 277 -16.95 52.11 -27.30
CA CYS A 277 -18.41 52.08 -27.44
C CYS A 277 -19.00 53.19 -26.56
#